data_AF-A0A7D4C6B3-F1
#
_entry.id   AF-A0A7D4C6B3-F1
#
_cell.length_a   1.000
_cell.length_b   1.000
_cell.length_c   1.000
_cell.angle_alpha   90.00
_cell.angle_beta   90.00
_cell.angle_gamma   90.00
#
_symmetry.space_group_name_H-M   'P 1'
#
loop_
_entity.id
_entity.type
_entity.pdbx_description
1 polymer ?
#
loop_
_entity_poly.entity_id
_entity_poly.type
_entity_poly.pdbx_seq_one_letter_code
_entity_poly.pdbx_strand_id
1 'polypeptide(L)' 'MDAMIAILLLLVANFMIAWTRQLGKGWIRILLSIIAVLLLFPAFLFGIRSLM' A
#
# COMPACT_ATOMS: atom_id res chain seq x y z
N MET A 1 15.23 2.45 11.34
CA MET A 1 13.81 2.23 11.68
C MET A 1 12.91 2.49 10.46
N ASP A 2 13.26 3.46 9.63
CA ASP A 2 12.54 3.86 8.41
C ASP A 2 12.40 2.73 7.38
N ALA A 3 13.43 1.90 7.21
CA ALA A 3 13.37 0.68 6.39
C ALA A 3 12.26 -0.28 6.84
N MET A 4 12.13 -0.48 8.16
CA MET A 4 11.14 -1.38 8.74
C MET A 4 9.73 -0.84 8.51
N ILE A 5 9.55 0.48 8.64
CA ILE A 5 8.28 1.18 8.37
C ILE A 5 7.91 1.06 6.90
N ALA A 6 8.87 1.25 5.99
CA ALA A 6 8.66 1.09 4.54
C ALA A 6 8.22 -0.35 4.19
N ILE A 7 8.90 -1.36 4.75
CA ILE A 7 8.54 -2.78 4.53
C ILE A 7 7.12 -3.07 5.06
N LEU A 8 6.76 -2.56 6.23
CA LEU A 8 5.43 -2.74 6.81
C LEU A 8 4.34 -2.06 5.97
N LEU A 9 4.58 -0.84 5.50
CA LEU A 9 3.67 -0.12 4.61
C LEU A 9 3.49 -0.85 3.27
N LEU A 10 4.57 -1.36 2.68
CA LEU A 10 4.51 -2.15 1.45
C LEU A 10 3.76 -3.47 1.66
N LEU A 11 3.93 -4.12 2.82
CA LEU A 11 3.20 -5.33 3.18
C LEU A 11 1.68 -5.06 3.25
N VAL A 12 1.27 -3.98 3.91
CA VAL A 12 -0.13 -3.58 4.02
C VAL A 12 -0.70 -3.21 2.64
N ALA A 13 0.04 -2.43 1.85
CA ALA A 13 -0.37 -2.09 0.48
C ALA A 13 -0.56 -3.34 -0.38
N ASN A 14 0.37 -4.30 -0.29
CA ASN A 14 0.28 -5.57 -1.01
C ASN A 14 -0.95 -6.39 -0.60
N PHE A 15 -1.24 -6.48 0.70
CA PHE A 15 -2.44 -7.14 1.19
C PHE A 15 -3.72 -6.46 0.71
N MET A 16 -3.79 -5.13 0.75
CA MET A 16 -4.94 -4.38 0.26
C MET A 16 -5.17 -4.59 -1.25
N ILE A 17 -4.10 -4.65 -2.04
CA ILE A 17 -4.16 -4.91 -3.50
C ILE A 17 -4.63 -6.36 -3.78
N ALA A 18 -4.09 -7.33 -3.05
CA ALA A 18 -4.50 -8.73 -3.17
C ALA A 18 -5.98 -8.92 -2.78
N TRP A 19 -6.39 -8.28 -1.68
CA TRP A 19 -7.76 -8.29 -1.18
C TRP A 19 -8.73 -7.60 -2.17
N THR A 20 -8.35 -6.47 -2.77
CA THR A 20 -9.15 -5.82 -3.82
C THR A 20 -9.31 -6.67 -5.08
N ARG A 21 -8.31 -7.50 -5.39
CA ARG A 21 -8.39 -8.45 -6.50
C ARG A 21 -9.41 -9.56 -6.25
N GLN A 22 -9.59 -9.97 -4.99
CA GLN A 22 -10.56 -10.98 -4.59
C GLN A 22 -11.97 -10.41 -4.41
N LEU A 23 -12.11 -9.11 -4.10
CA LEU A 23 -13.42 -8.46 -4.10
C LEU A 23 -13.98 -8.38 -5.53
N GLY A 24 -15.16 -8.97 -5.73
CA GLY A 24 -15.93 -8.88 -6.98
C GLY A 24 -16.25 -7.44 -7.40
N LYS A 25 -16.86 -7.26 -8.58
CA LYS A 25 -17.22 -5.94 -9.12
C LYS A 25 -18.16 -5.19 -8.15
N GLY A 26 -17.60 -4.24 -7.41
CA GLY A 26 -18.34 -3.41 -6.46
C GLY A 26 -17.58 -2.14 -6.12
N TRP A 27 -18.29 -1.12 -5.64
CA TRP A 27 -17.75 0.18 -5.26
C TRP A 27 -16.61 0.10 -4.23
N ILE A 28 -16.66 -0.93 -3.37
CA ILE A 28 -15.63 -1.22 -2.36
C ILE A 28 -14.25 -1.45 -3.01
N ARG A 29 -14.19 -2.04 -4.22
CA ARG A 29 -12.95 -2.26 -4.95
C ARG A 29 -12.27 -0.95 -5.35
N ILE A 30 -13.06 0.05 -5.77
CA ILE A 30 -12.57 1.38 -6.13
C ILE A 30 -12.03 2.08 -4.89
N LEU A 31 -12.79 2.04 -3.79
CA LEU A 31 -12.40 2.67 -2.53
C LEU A 31 -11.08 2.09 -2.00
N LEU A 32 -10.96 0.77 -1.92
CA LEU A 32 -9.71 0.12 -1.49
C LEU A 32 -8.55 0.34 -2.48
N SER A 33 -8.81 0.43 -3.79
CA SER A 33 -7.74 0.72 -4.77
C SER A 33 -7.18 2.13 -4.57
N ILE A 34 -8.05 3.12 -4.33
CA ILE A 34 -7.61 4.50 -4.03
C ILE A 34 -6.77 4.53 -2.74
N ILE A 35 -7.22 3.84 -1.69
CA ILE A 35 -6.49 3.77 -0.41
C ILE A 35 -5.16 3.05 -0.58
N ALA A 36 -5.12 1.95 -1.35
CA ALA A 36 -3.88 1.22 -1.63
C ALA A 36 -2.87 2.08 -2.40
N VAL A 37 -3.32 2.87 -3.38
CA VAL A 37 -2.46 3.81 -4.11
C VAL A 37 -1.96 4.92 -3.20
N LEU A 38 -2.82 5.47 -2.33
CA LEU A 38 -2.41 6.46 -1.34
C LEU A 38 -1.38 5.91 -0.34
N LEU A 39 -1.45 4.62 -0.01
CA LEU A 39 -0.49 3.92 0.86
C LEU A 39 0.87 3.69 0.20
N LEU A 40 0.92 3.58 -1.13
CA LEU A 40 2.19 3.46 -1.86
C LEU A 40 3.03 4.74 -1.77
N PHE A 41 2.40 5.92 -1.73
CA PHE A 41 3.11 7.19 -1.65
C PHE A 41 3.98 7.36 -0.38
N PRO A 42 3.45 7.19 0.85
CA PRO A 42 4.26 7.23 2.07
C PRO A 42 5.24 6.05 2.12
N ALA A 43 4.86 4.85 1.65
CA ALA A 43 5.78 3.72 1.57
C ALA A 43 7.02 4.03 0.72
N PHE A 44 6.81 4.69 -0.42
CA PHE A 44 7.87 5.11 -1.33
C PHE A 44 8.76 6.20 -0.71
N LEU A 45 8.16 7.19 -0.04
CA LEU A 45 8.89 8.24 0.66
C LEU A 45 9.77 7.69 1.79
N PHE A 46 9.24 6.78 2.62
CA PHE A 46 10.02 6.09 3.66
C PHE A 46 11.11 5.19 3.06
N GLY A 47 10.84 4.55 1.92
CA GLY A 47 11.83 3.75 1.19
C GLY A 47 13.00 4.58 0.69
N ILE A 48 12.74 5.73 0.05
CA ILE A 48 13.79 6.66 -0.39
C ILE A 48 14.57 7.21 0.80
N ARG A 49 13.85 7.65 1.86
CA ARG A 49 14.47 8.11 3.12
C ARG A 49 15.34 7.06 3.79
N SER A 50 15.07 5.77 3.57
CA SER A 50 15.85 4.67 4.11
C SER A 50 17.11 4.37 3.29
N LEU A 51 17.16 4.75 2.02
CA LEU A 51 18.29 4.51 1.13
C LEU A 51 19.31 5.66 1.14
N MET A 52 18.84 6.87 1.50
CA MET A 52 19.64 8.08 1.64
C MET A 52 20.21 8.22 3.05
#